data_AF-A0A6I8U745-F1
#
_entry.id   AF-A0A6I8U745-F1
#
_cell.length_a   1.000
_cell.length_b   1.000
_cell.length_c   1.000
_cell.angle_alpha   90.00
_cell.angle_beta   90.00
_cell.angle_gamma   90.00
#
_symmetry.space_group_name_H-M   'P 1'
#
loop_
_entity.id
_entity.type
_entity.pdbx_description
1 polymer ?
#
loop_
_entity_poly.entity_id
_entity_poly.type
_entity_poly.pdbx_seq_one_letter_code
_entity_poly.pdbx_strand_id
1 'polypeptide(L)'
;MRYNDLELDVAAYDYMTAGCSNYQCKRQNMSLPCIKTLKKHISSHTEDTREGILMIAPLVKYLKAHDYPMRVVLSEDGTPVSPNPEYDCKTDSIRGLVAPLNENGMPKQDLFIASSVAKLINDLDTYTVGEYLYTILATPLVPKASPFCIFYMCTDNKFTHEDVLRRWRYIETQLANAGITVVANASDGDPRLLTAMKCRTGLPREAPCKVYGPHFVAELGDDALCIQDSIHLINKLRHSLLDPKKHMYLGNFTIASSLLKQMMDYGDKSVHKLNPSDLNPLDKMKFDPSIKLMSSELIEHLGEVVPGSNGTVAYLKVMRLIYQAFIEENIPPKTRITAIWTALFFIRAWRSISLKNTKNIKQCPTSNVYWSLELNAHALIQFVIVCRENHHPEQFNVPILSSQPCETCFRELRSMTTLNHTAINFTIKDVEQRMQKVQMKLLIMYRRKNLLHFPTLRKQDQKASETIIYDLPTDDEICRAILDAEIDATELLISVGCIKDEI
;
A
#
# COMPACT_ATOMS: atom_id res chain seq x y z
N MET A 1 -10.70 39.55 14.73
CA MET A 1 -10.03 39.24 13.45
C MET A 1 -10.79 38.09 12.79
N ARG A 2 -11.17 38.22 11.52
CA ARG A 2 -11.71 37.09 10.73
C ARG A 2 -10.52 36.45 10.03
N TYR A 3 -10.34 35.15 10.24
CA TYR A 3 -9.27 34.38 9.59
C TYR A 3 -9.81 33.77 8.30
N ASN A 4 -8.98 33.72 7.26
CA ASN A 4 -9.30 32.98 6.04
C ASN A 4 -8.98 31.48 6.20
N ASP A 5 -9.39 30.67 5.23
CA ASP A 5 -9.21 29.22 5.30
C ASP A 5 -7.74 28.78 5.31
N LEU A 6 -6.84 29.52 4.63
CA LEU A 6 -5.42 29.20 4.64
C LEU A 6 -4.81 29.43 6.02
N GLU A 7 -5.14 30.55 6.67
CA GLU A 7 -4.70 30.87 8.03
C GLU A 7 -5.22 29.84 9.04
N LEU A 8 -6.48 29.42 8.90
CA LEU A 8 -7.08 28.39 9.73
C LEU A 8 -6.43 27.02 9.50
N ASP A 9 -6.13 26.65 8.25
CA ASP A 9 -5.43 25.40 7.91
C ASP A 9 -4.02 25.39 8.49
N VAL A 10 -3.25 26.47 8.34
CA VAL A 10 -1.89 26.59 8.91
C VAL A 10 -1.93 26.49 10.43
N ALA A 11 -2.83 27.23 11.07
CA ALA A 11 -2.96 27.22 12.52
C ALA A 11 -3.45 25.87 13.07
N ALA A 12 -4.39 25.21 12.37
CA ALA A 12 -4.86 23.87 12.72
C ALA A 12 -3.73 22.83 12.56
N TYR A 13 -2.95 22.92 11.48
CA TYR A 13 -1.81 22.04 11.24
C TYR A 13 -0.74 22.19 12.33
N ASP A 14 -0.38 23.42 12.71
CA ASP A 14 0.56 23.70 13.80
C ASP A 14 0.02 23.19 15.15
N TYR A 15 -1.27 23.43 15.44
CA TYR A 15 -1.92 22.93 16.66
C TYR A 15 -1.88 21.40 16.76
N MET A 16 -2.13 20.69 15.66
CA MET A 16 -2.13 19.22 15.63
C MET A 16 -0.71 18.63 15.66
N THR A 17 0.25 19.29 15.02
CA THR A 17 1.62 18.78 14.88
C THR A 17 2.49 19.13 16.09
N ALA A 18 2.39 20.36 16.59
CA ALA A 18 3.21 20.84 17.69
C ALA A 18 2.51 20.70 19.06
N GLY A 19 1.23 20.34 19.08
CA GLY A 19 0.46 20.11 20.29
C GLY A 19 -0.08 21.37 20.96
N CYS A 20 -1.02 21.16 21.88
CA CYS A 20 -1.80 22.22 22.52
C CYS A 20 -0.93 23.23 23.27
N SER A 21 0.04 22.76 24.08
CA SER A 21 0.86 23.63 24.93
C SER A 21 1.72 24.59 24.10
N ASN A 22 2.37 24.09 23.04
CA ASN A 22 3.17 24.92 22.15
C ASN A 22 2.30 25.93 21.40
N TYR A 23 1.15 25.49 20.88
CA TYR A 23 0.22 26.39 20.18
C TYR A 23 -0.32 27.49 21.10
N GLN A 24 -0.64 27.17 22.37
CA GLN A 24 -1.05 28.17 23.35
C GLN A 24 0.04 29.18 23.66
N CYS A 25 1.29 28.73 23.81
CA CYS A 25 2.45 29.61 23.99
C CYS A 25 2.61 30.57 22.80
N LYS A 26 2.58 30.06 21.56
CA LYS A 26 2.63 30.90 20.36
C LYS A 26 1.47 31.88 20.31
N ARG A 27 0.25 31.45 20.61
CA ARG A 27 -0.96 32.30 20.59
C ARG A 27 -0.90 33.43 21.64
N GLN A 28 -0.24 33.23 22.77
CA GLN A 28 -0.04 34.31 23.75
C GLN A 28 0.91 35.41 23.23
N ASN A 29 1.76 35.09 22.25
CA ASN A 29 2.79 35.97 21.71
C ASN A 29 2.53 36.41 20.26
N MET A 30 1.55 35.81 19.58
CA MET A 30 1.25 36.00 18.15
C MET A 30 -0.26 36.06 17.91
N SER A 31 -0.68 36.76 16.87
CA SER A 31 -2.10 36.86 16.47
C SER A 31 -2.59 35.56 15.82
N LEU A 32 -2.86 34.52 16.62
CA LEU A 32 -3.31 33.22 16.15
C LEU A 32 -4.78 32.92 16.53
N PRO A 33 -5.51 32.11 15.73
CA PRO A 33 -6.86 31.68 16.03
C PRO A 33 -6.99 31.00 17.40
N CYS A 34 -8.13 31.20 18.08
CA CYS A 34 -8.36 30.54 19.35
C CYS A 34 -8.66 29.04 19.15
N ILE A 35 -8.36 28.22 20.18
CA ILE A 35 -8.57 26.76 20.10
C ILE A 35 -10.03 26.41 19.80
N LYS A 36 -10.99 27.19 20.31
CA LYS A 36 -12.42 26.98 20.00
C LYS A 36 -12.70 27.16 18.50
N THR A 37 -12.11 28.18 17.88
CA THR A 37 -12.20 28.41 16.43
C THR A 37 -11.53 27.28 15.67
N LEU A 38 -10.33 26.83 16.09
CA LEU A 38 -9.65 25.71 15.45
C LEU A 38 -10.44 24.41 15.54
N LYS A 39 -10.98 24.07 16.72
CA LYS A 39 -11.83 22.89 16.90
C LYS A 39 -13.06 22.95 15.99
N LYS A 40 -13.69 24.12 15.86
CA LYS A 40 -14.81 24.33 14.94
C LYS A 40 -14.38 24.11 13.49
N HIS A 41 -13.23 24.63 13.08
CA HIS A 41 -12.66 24.46 11.74
C HIS A 41 -12.34 22.98 11.43
N ILE A 42 -11.77 22.25 12.39
CA ILE A 42 -11.51 20.81 12.26
C ILE A 42 -12.84 20.06 12.08
N SER A 43 -13.82 20.31 12.97
CA SER A 43 -15.13 19.63 12.92
C SER A 43 -15.98 19.99 11.69
N SER A 44 -15.72 21.12 11.02
CA SER A 44 -16.44 21.45 9.78
C SER A 44 -15.92 20.67 8.57
N HIS A 45 -14.71 20.13 8.66
CA HIS A 45 -14.01 19.42 7.58
C HIS A 45 -13.86 17.92 7.81
N THR A 46 -14.07 17.45 9.04
CA THR A 46 -13.90 16.06 9.44
C THR A 46 -15.06 15.61 10.32
N GLU A 47 -15.24 14.31 10.43
CA GLU A 47 -16.26 13.71 11.29
C GLU A 47 -15.60 12.78 12.31
N ASP A 48 -16.23 12.64 13.48
CA ASP A 48 -15.76 11.71 14.49
C ASP A 48 -15.94 10.28 13.97
N THR A 49 -14.88 9.50 14.06
CA THR A 49 -14.90 8.09 13.67
C THR A 49 -15.14 7.21 14.88
N ARG A 50 -15.81 6.08 14.68
CA ARG A 50 -16.06 5.07 15.72
C ARG A 50 -15.59 3.70 15.25
N GLU A 51 -15.11 2.91 16.18
CA GLU A 51 -14.68 1.54 15.90
C GLU A 51 -15.84 0.72 15.34
N GLY A 52 -15.58 -0.03 14.26
CA GLY A 52 -16.57 -0.94 13.67
C GLY A 52 -17.68 -0.26 12.87
N ILE A 53 -17.65 1.08 12.72
CA ILE A 53 -18.65 1.84 11.96
C ILE A 53 -18.06 2.26 10.60
N LEU A 54 -18.84 2.01 9.54
CA LEU A 54 -18.48 2.35 8.17
C LEU A 54 -18.91 3.79 7.83
N MET A 55 -17.97 4.66 7.48
CA MET A 55 -18.15 6.10 7.29
C MET A 55 -18.61 6.47 5.87
N ILE A 56 -19.78 5.96 5.45
CA ILE A 56 -20.32 6.21 4.09
C ILE A 56 -20.71 7.67 3.86
N ALA A 57 -21.64 8.21 4.65
CA ALA A 57 -22.10 9.60 4.51
C ALA A 57 -20.97 10.64 4.66
N PRO A 58 -20.04 10.49 5.63
CA PRO A 58 -18.85 11.33 5.71
C PRO A 58 -17.99 11.30 4.44
N LEU A 59 -17.78 10.11 3.85
CA LEU A 59 -17.03 9.99 2.60
C LEU A 59 -17.74 10.69 1.44
N VAL A 60 -19.07 10.53 1.28
CA VAL A 60 -19.85 11.23 0.24
C VAL A 60 -19.68 12.74 0.36
N LYS A 61 -19.79 13.27 1.58
CA LYS A 61 -19.60 14.69 1.86
C LYS A 61 -18.18 15.14 1.53
N TYR A 62 -17.18 14.34 1.89
CA TYR A 62 -15.79 14.60 1.59
C TYR A 62 -15.52 14.67 0.07
N LEU A 63 -16.02 13.72 -0.71
CA LEU A 63 -15.86 13.70 -2.17
C LEU A 63 -16.51 14.92 -2.81
N LYS A 64 -17.76 15.22 -2.45
CA LYS A 64 -18.51 16.38 -2.97
C LYS A 64 -17.88 17.72 -2.59
N ALA A 65 -17.40 17.86 -1.36
CA ALA A 65 -16.80 19.11 -0.89
C ALA A 65 -15.48 19.47 -1.60
N HIS A 66 -14.84 18.50 -2.25
CA HIS A 66 -13.58 18.67 -2.96
C HIS A 66 -13.68 18.47 -4.47
N ASP A 67 -14.90 18.32 -4.99
CA ASP A 67 -15.15 18.06 -6.42
C ASP A 67 -14.40 16.82 -6.94
N TYR A 68 -14.31 15.78 -6.11
CA TYR A 68 -13.69 14.52 -6.48
C TYR A 68 -14.70 13.58 -7.16
N PRO A 69 -14.25 12.71 -8.08
CA PRO A 69 -15.10 11.70 -8.67
C PRO A 69 -15.61 10.74 -7.59
N MET A 70 -16.81 10.21 -7.80
CA MET A 70 -17.40 9.18 -6.94
C MET A 70 -16.80 7.79 -7.24
N ARG A 71 -15.47 7.74 -7.42
CA ARG A 71 -14.69 6.54 -7.73
C ARG A 71 -13.46 6.50 -6.84
N VAL A 72 -13.29 5.39 -6.12
CA VAL A 72 -12.26 5.26 -5.09
C VAL A 72 -11.50 3.94 -5.18
N VAL A 73 -10.27 3.96 -4.68
CA VAL A 73 -9.47 2.78 -4.36
C VAL A 73 -9.50 2.58 -2.85
N LEU A 74 -9.79 1.37 -2.41
CA LEU A 74 -9.75 1.00 -1.00
C LEU A 74 -8.38 0.41 -0.67
N SER A 75 -7.66 1.03 0.25
CA SER A 75 -6.42 0.51 0.82
C SER A 75 -6.72 -0.12 2.18
N GLU A 76 -6.22 -1.32 2.44
CA GLU A 76 -6.37 -1.96 3.75
C GLU A 76 -5.05 -2.49 4.30
N ASP A 77 -4.89 -2.39 5.62
CA ASP A 77 -3.72 -2.90 6.34
C ASP A 77 -3.99 -2.95 7.85
N GLY A 78 -3.10 -3.64 8.57
CA GLY A 78 -3.11 -3.76 10.03
C GLY A 78 -1.80 -3.30 10.67
N THR A 79 -1.91 -2.67 11.85
CA THR A 79 -0.75 -2.24 12.63
C THR A 79 -0.86 -2.70 14.09
N PRO A 80 0.24 -3.12 14.74
CA PRO A 80 0.23 -3.41 16.17
C PRO A 80 -0.20 -2.20 17.01
N VAL A 81 -0.94 -2.48 18.09
CA VAL A 81 -1.36 -1.53 19.13
C VAL A 81 -0.95 -2.02 20.51
N SER A 82 -1.00 -1.16 21.52
CA SER A 82 -0.82 -1.56 22.91
C SER A 82 -2.05 -2.37 23.38
N PRO A 83 -1.88 -3.63 23.83
CA PRO A 83 -2.98 -4.51 24.22
C PRO A 83 -3.49 -4.15 25.62
N ASN A 84 -4.17 -3.00 25.72
CA ASN A 84 -4.69 -2.48 26.97
C ASN A 84 -6.17 -2.10 26.80
N PRO A 85 -7.10 -2.92 27.34
CA PRO A 85 -8.51 -2.56 27.36
C PRO A 85 -8.75 -1.31 28.22
N GLU A 86 -9.57 -0.40 27.74
CA GLU A 86 -9.86 0.85 28.42
C GLU A 86 -11.34 1.16 28.42
N TYR A 87 -11.84 1.66 29.54
CA TYR A 87 -13.19 2.21 29.61
C TYR A 87 -13.25 3.59 28.94
N ASP A 88 -14.23 3.79 28.05
CA ASP A 88 -14.58 5.09 27.50
C ASP A 88 -15.89 5.59 28.12
N CYS A 89 -15.79 6.69 28.86
CA CYS A 89 -16.93 7.32 29.51
C CYS A 89 -17.87 8.06 28.54
N LYS A 90 -17.41 8.39 27.32
CA LYS A 90 -18.26 9.08 26.34
C LYS A 90 -19.31 8.17 25.74
N THR A 91 -18.95 6.91 25.51
CA THR A 91 -19.80 5.89 24.91
C THR A 91 -20.26 4.83 25.91
N ASP A 92 -19.81 4.95 27.16
CA ASP A 92 -20.07 3.98 28.24
C ASP A 92 -19.74 2.55 27.80
N SER A 93 -18.50 2.32 27.36
CA SER A 93 -18.09 1.03 26.76
C SER A 93 -16.62 0.71 26.98
N ILE A 94 -16.25 -0.57 26.93
CA ILE A 94 -14.85 -1.00 26.88
C ILE A 94 -14.33 -0.92 25.43
N ARG A 95 -13.13 -0.35 25.26
CA ARG A 95 -12.33 -0.35 24.03
C ARG A 95 -11.16 -1.31 24.16
N GLY A 96 -10.70 -1.86 23.03
CA GLY A 96 -9.53 -2.74 23.00
C GLY A 96 -9.81 -4.24 23.16
N LEU A 97 -11.09 -4.64 23.22
CA LEU A 97 -11.51 -6.03 23.11
C LEU A 97 -11.89 -6.37 21.66
N VAL A 98 -11.69 -7.62 21.26
CA VAL A 98 -12.01 -8.09 19.90
C VAL A 98 -13.46 -8.53 19.83
N ALA A 99 -14.28 -7.79 19.09
CA ALA A 99 -15.66 -8.18 18.83
C ALA A 99 -15.71 -9.35 17.82
N PRO A 100 -16.57 -10.36 18.02
CA PRO A 100 -16.83 -11.37 17.00
C PRO A 100 -17.33 -10.73 15.71
N LEU A 101 -16.96 -11.31 14.57
CA LEU A 101 -17.45 -10.87 13.28
C LEU A 101 -18.88 -11.37 13.04
N ASN A 102 -19.70 -10.55 12.38
CA ASN A 102 -21.05 -10.91 11.93
C ASN A 102 -21.01 -11.58 10.54
N GLU A 103 -22.19 -11.87 10.00
CA GLU A 103 -22.34 -12.49 8.67
C GLU A 103 -21.69 -11.70 7.53
N ASN A 104 -21.49 -10.39 7.69
CA ASN A 104 -20.85 -9.50 6.72
C ASN A 104 -19.34 -9.39 6.92
N GLY A 105 -18.71 -10.16 7.81
CA GLY A 105 -17.28 -10.02 8.11
C GLY A 105 -16.91 -8.73 8.86
N MET A 106 -17.92 -8.03 9.39
CA MET A 106 -17.79 -6.79 10.17
C MET A 106 -17.88 -7.09 11.67
N PRO A 107 -17.19 -6.36 12.56
CA PRO A 107 -17.33 -6.56 14.01
C PRO A 107 -18.77 -6.28 14.46
N LYS A 108 -19.27 -7.10 15.40
CA LYS A 108 -20.56 -6.84 16.06
C LYS A 108 -20.49 -5.51 16.82
N GLN A 109 -21.34 -4.57 16.40
CA GLN A 109 -21.38 -3.22 16.97
C GLN A 109 -21.97 -3.24 18.39
N ASP A 110 -21.54 -2.27 19.19
CA ASP A 110 -22.09 -1.96 20.52
C ASP A 110 -22.10 -3.16 21.51
N LEU A 111 -21.29 -4.20 21.25
CA LEU A 111 -21.21 -5.39 22.08
C LEU A 111 -20.66 -5.10 23.49
N PHE A 112 -19.70 -4.18 23.58
CA PHE A 112 -18.95 -3.88 24.81
C PHE A 112 -19.51 -2.68 25.58
N ILE A 113 -20.80 -2.37 25.42
CA ILE A 113 -21.49 -1.39 26.29
C ILE A 113 -21.41 -1.87 27.75
N ALA A 114 -21.06 -0.96 28.64
CA ALA A 114 -20.79 -1.16 30.05
C ALA A 114 -22.06 -1.10 30.92
N SER A 115 -23.12 -1.84 30.54
CA SER A 115 -24.43 -1.72 31.20
C SER A 115 -24.44 -2.11 32.69
N SER A 116 -23.44 -2.87 33.16
CA SER A 116 -23.22 -3.17 34.58
C SER A 116 -21.78 -3.58 34.83
N VAL A 117 -21.34 -3.52 36.09
CA VAL A 117 -20.02 -4.03 36.52
C VAL A 117 -19.87 -5.53 36.22
N ALA A 118 -20.94 -6.31 36.42
CA ALA A 118 -20.93 -7.75 36.12
C ALA A 118 -20.71 -8.02 34.62
N LYS A 119 -21.34 -7.23 33.75
CA LYS A 119 -21.12 -7.33 32.29
C LYS A 119 -19.68 -6.94 31.92
N LEU A 120 -19.14 -5.87 32.50
CA LEU A 120 -17.75 -5.45 32.28
C LEU A 120 -16.77 -6.58 32.61
N ILE A 121 -16.91 -7.21 33.78
CA ILE A 121 -16.08 -8.34 34.22
C ILE A 121 -16.23 -9.51 33.23
N ASN A 122 -17.47 -9.89 32.92
CA ASN A 122 -17.74 -10.98 31.99
C ASN A 122 -17.11 -10.73 30.61
N ASP A 123 -17.19 -9.50 30.08
CA ASP A 123 -16.62 -9.16 28.78
C ASP A 123 -15.08 -9.26 28.79
N LEU A 124 -14.42 -8.80 29.87
CA LEU A 124 -12.97 -8.91 30.04
C LEU A 124 -12.50 -10.36 30.16
N ASP A 125 -13.31 -11.23 30.78
CA ASP A 125 -13.00 -12.66 30.93
C ASP A 125 -13.28 -13.46 29.65
N THR A 126 -14.29 -13.06 28.88
CA THR A 126 -14.78 -13.82 27.72
C THR A 126 -14.03 -13.48 26.44
N TYR A 127 -13.72 -12.20 26.20
CA TYR A 127 -13.22 -11.74 24.90
C TYR A 127 -11.72 -11.48 24.92
N THR A 128 -11.08 -11.75 23.77
CA THR A 128 -9.64 -11.54 23.61
C THR A 128 -9.31 -10.06 23.55
N VAL A 129 -8.20 -9.66 24.18
CA VAL A 129 -7.62 -8.33 24.05
C VAL A 129 -7.00 -8.20 22.66
N GLY A 130 -7.34 -7.13 21.93
CA GLY A 130 -6.81 -6.93 20.60
C GLY A 130 -5.37 -6.44 20.61
N GLU A 131 -4.63 -6.90 19.60
CA GLU A 131 -3.20 -6.61 19.42
C GLU A 131 -2.94 -5.75 18.19
N TYR A 132 -3.95 -5.60 17.31
CA TYR A 132 -3.83 -4.86 16.06
C TYR A 132 -5.02 -3.91 15.86
N LEU A 133 -4.71 -2.75 15.29
CA LEU A 133 -5.68 -1.89 14.61
C LEU A 133 -5.69 -2.29 13.14
N TYR A 134 -6.85 -2.64 12.61
CA TYR A 134 -7.07 -2.83 11.18
C TYR A 134 -7.79 -1.62 10.59
N THR A 135 -7.34 -1.07 9.46
CA THR A 135 -7.96 0.10 8.82
C THR A 135 -8.25 -0.13 7.36
N ILE A 136 -9.31 0.50 6.87
CA ILE A 136 -9.61 0.65 5.44
C ILE A 136 -9.74 2.14 5.13
N LEU A 137 -8.93 2.61 4.18
CA LEU A 137 -8.95 3.98 3.69
C LEU A 137 -9.43 4.01 2.24
N ALA A 138 -10.25 5.00 1.90
CA ALA A 138 -10.68 5.27 0.53
C ALA A 138 -9.85 6.43 -0.05
N THR A 139 -9.20 6.20 -1.19
CA THR A 139 -8.47 7.20 -1.95
C THR A 139 -9.24 7.51 -3.23
N PRO A 140 -9.68 8.77 -3.47
CA PRO A 140 -10.31 9.15 -4.72
C PRO A 140 -9.37 8.91 -5.92
N LEU A 141 -9.91 8.54 -7.08
CA LEU A 141 -9.15 8.41 -8.34
C LEU A 141 -8.75 9.78 -8.92
N VAL A 142 -8.07 10.59 -8.13
CA VAL A 142 -7.52 11.88 -8.52
C VAL A 142 -6.08 11.95 -8.04
N PRO A 143 -5.13 12.38 -8.90
CA PRO A 143 -3.76 12.58 -8.49
C PRO A 143 -3.65 13.42 -7.22
N LYS A 144 -2.93 12.89 -6.24
CA LYS A 144 -2.60 13.61 -5.00
C LYS A 144 -3.86 14.01 -4.19
N ALA A 145 -4.94 13.25 -4.27
CA ALA A 145 -6.07 13.37 -3.34
C ALA A 145 -5.70 12.77 -1.97
N SER A 146 -6.21 13.36 -0.89
CA SER A 146 -6.01 12.78 0.44
C SER A 146 -6.86 11.51 0.59
N PRO A 147 -6.28 10.42 1.13
CA PRO A 147 -7.07 9.27 1.55
C PRO A 147 -7.98 9.64 2.73
N PHE A 148 -9.11 8.95 2.85
CA PHE A 148 -10.10 9.13 3.91
C PHE A 148 -10.30 7.80 4.65
N CYS A 149 -10.20 7.78 5.97
CA CYS A 149 -10.43 6.56 6.74
C CYS A 149 -11.93 6.24 6.82
N ILE A 150 -12.35 5.19 6.12
CA ILE A 150 -13.76 4.81 6.07
C ILE A 150 -14.15 3.78 7.13
N PHE A 151 -13.18 3.01 7.61
CA PHE A 151 -13.42 1.95 8.59
C PHE A 151 -12.16 1.62 9.36
N TYR A 152 -12.31 1.28 10.64
CA TYR A 152 -11.29 0.60 11.41
C TYR A 152 -11.90 -0.32 12.45
N MET A 153 -11.13 -1.31 12.90
CA MET A 153 -11.53 -2.23 13.96
C MET A 153 -10.33 -2.72 14.78
N CYS A 154 -10.57 -3.06 16.04
CA CYS A 154 -9.68 -3.84 16.88
C CYS A 154 -9.68 -5.31 16.41
N THR A 155 -8.52 -5.94 16.34
CA THR A 155 -8.41 -7.36 15.98
C THR A 155 -7.24 -8.05 16.69
N ASP A 156 -7.39 -9.35 16.93
CA ASP A 156 -6.31 -10.27 17.32
C ASP A 156 -5.66 -10.93 16.09
N ASN A 157 -5.99 -10.43 14.89
CA ASN A 157 -5.48 -10.93 13.64
C ASN A 157 -5.80 -12.43 13.42
N LYS A 158 -6.99 -12.90 13.85
CA LYS A 158 -7.46 -14.29 13.60
C LYS A 158 -8.61 -14.42 12.59
N PHE A 159 -9.05 -13.32 11.96
CA PHE A 159 -10.03 -13.38 10.89
C PHE A 159 -9.50 -14.22 9.71
N THR A 160 -10.42 -14.79 8.94
CA THR A 160 -10.15 -15.66 7.78
C THR A 160 -10.23 -14.90 6.46
N HIS A 161 -9.82 -15.54 5.36
CA HIS A 161 -10.00 -14.98 4.03
C HIS A 161 -11.50 -14.88 3.62
N GLU A 162 -12.36 -15.74 4.15
CA GLU A 162 -13.82 -15.64 3.95
C GLU A 162 -14.39 -14.40 4.64
N ASP A 163 -13.90 -14.06 5.84
CA ASP A 163 -14.28 -12.82 6.53
C ASP A 163 -13.89 -11.57 5.73
N VAL A 164 -12.74 -11.60 5.08
CA VAL A 164 -12.26 -10.53 4.18
C VAL A 164 -13.19 -10.39 2.99
N LEU A 165 -13.52 -11.48 2.29
CA LEU A 165 -14.42 -11.47 1.13
C LEU A 165 -15.81 -10.93 1.49
N ARG A 166 -16.37 -11.38 2.63
CA ARG A 166 -17.68 -10.91 3.12
C ARG A 166 -17.65 -9.41 3.43
N ARG A 167 -16.55 -8.94 4.05
CA ARG A 167 -16.32 -7.52 4.36
C ARG A 167 -16.23 -6.66 3.12
N TRP A 168 -15.41 -7.04 2.13
CA TRP A 168 -15.29 -6.30 0.88
C TRP A 168 -16.64 -6.17 0.18
N ARG A 169 -17.35 -7.29 0.00
CA ARG A 169 -18.68 -7.30 -0.61
C ARG A 169 -19.66 -6.37 0.11
N TYR A 170 -19.68 -6.42 1.44
CA TYR A 170 -20.54 -5.56 2.25
C TYR A 170 -20.18 -4.08 2.05
N ILE A 171 -18.91 -3.71 2.20
CA ILE A 171 -18.43 -2.32 2.08
C ILE A 171 -18.72 -1.78 0.68
N GLU A 172 -18.38 -2.54 -0.35
CA GLU A 172 -18.62 -2.16 -1.75
C GLU A 172 -20.12 -1.98 -2.04
N THR A 173 -20.98 -2.85 -1.50
CA THR A 173 -22.44 -2.71 -1.62
C THR A 173 -22.94 -1.43 -0.96
N GLN A 174 -22.44 -1.10 0.24
CA GLN A 174 -22.83 0.12 0.94
C GLN A 174 -22.33 1.39 0.22
N LEU A 175 -21.13 1.35 -0.36
CA LEU A 175 -20.58 2.44 -1.17
C LEU A 175 -21.34 2.61 -2.48
N ALA A 176 -21.68 1.51 -3.17
CA ALA A 176 -22.46 1.54 -4.40
C ALA A 176 -23.86 2.12 -4.17
N ASN A 177 -24.53 1.77 -3.07
CA ASN A 177 -25.81 2.34 -2.67
C ASN A 177 -25.74 3.86 -2.44
N ALA A 178 -24.55 4.39 -2.11
CA ALA A 178 -24.29 5.82 -1.97
C ALA A 178 -23.78 6.49 -3.27
N GLY A 179 -23.77 5.75 -4.38
CA GLY A 179 -23.29 6.21 -5.68
C GLY A 179 -21.78 6.25 -5.84
N ILE A 180 -21.03 5.52 -5.01
CA ILE A 180 -19.56 5.45 -5.05
C ILE A 180 -19.13 4.10 -5.64
N THR A 181 -18.34 4.14 -6.71
CA THR A 181 -17.74 2.95 -7.32
C THR A 181 -16.38 2.66 -6.68
N VAL A 182 -16.20 1.45 -6.18
CA VAL A 182 -14.88 0.95 -5.77
C VAL A 182 -14.20 0.37 -7.01
N VAL A 183 -13.05 0.92 -7.38
CA VAL A 183 -12.31 0.48 -8.56
C VAL A 183 -11.28 -0.59 -8.21
N ALA A 184 -10.65 -0.50 -7.03
CA ALA A 184 -9.69 -1.50 -6.60
C ALA A 184 -9.65 -1.64 -5.07
N ASN A 185 -9.31 -2.83 -4.60
CA ASN A 185 -8.89 -3.15 -3.24
C ASN A 185 -7.38 -3.43 -3.26
N ALA A 186 -6.62 -2.58 -2.57
CA ALA A 186 -5.17 -2.68 -2.44
C ALA A 186 -4.79 -3.13 -1.04
N SER A 187 -3.99 -4.19 -0.93
CA SER A 187 -3.49 -4.69 0.35
C SER A 187 -2.04 -5.12 0.29
N ASP A 188 -1.46 -5.36 1.46
CA ASP A 188 -0.18 -6.05 1.57
C ASP A 188 -0.33 -7.56 1.24
N GLY A 189 0.77 -8.30 1.28
CA GLY A 189 0.75 -9.73 1.00
C GLY A 189 0.58 -10.60 2.25
N ASP A 190 -0.25 -10.21 3.21
CA ASP A 190 -0.76 -11.10 4.25
C ASP A 190 -1.42 -12.34 3.60
N PRO A 191 -1.15 -13.56 4.11
CA PRO A 191 -1.68 -14.79 3.51
C PRO A 191 -3.21 -14.82 3.35
N ARG A 192 -3.99 -14.19 4.24
CA ARG A 192 -5.45 -14.21 4.17
C ARG A 192 -5.96 -13.25 3.12
N LEU A 193 -5.39 -12.05 3.05
CA LEU A 193 -5.71 -11.07 2.02
C LEU A 193 -5.31 -11.61 0.64
N LEU A 194 -4.11 -12.17 0.52
CA LEU A 194 -3.65 -12.79 -0.72
C LEU A 194 -4.57 -13.96 -1.16
N THR A 195 -5.04 -14.77 -0.22
CA THR A 195 -5.99 -15.85 -0.52
C THR A 195 -7.35 -15.30 -0.97
N ALA A 196 -7.89 -14.28 -0.27
CA ALA A 196 -9.13 -13.61 -0.66
C ALA A 196 -9.02 -12.99 -2.07
N MET A 197 -7.91 -12.30 -2.37
CA MET A 197 -7.64 -11.73 -3.69
C MET A 197 -7.62 -12.79 -4.79
N LYS A 198 -6.97 -13.93 -4.54
CA LYS A 198 -6.94 -15.05 -5.49
C LYS A 198 -8.33 -15.66 -5.71
N CYS A 199 -9.09 -15.87 -4.65
CA CYS A 199 -10.47 -16.37 -4.75
C CYS A 199 -11.34 -15.42 -5.58
N ARG A 200 -11.23 -14.11 -5.36
CA ARG A 200 -11.98 -13.09 -6.10
C ARG A 200 -11.58 -13.01 -7.58
N THR A 201 -10.28 -13.06 -7.87
CA THR A 201 -9.76 -12.94 -9.25
C THR A 201 -9.83 -14.25 -10.05
N GLY A 202 -10.20 -15.36 -9.39
CA GLY A 202 -10.20 -16.69 -10.01
C GLY A 202 -8.81 -17.21 -10.36
N LEU A 203 -7.74 -16.72 -9.71
CA LEU A 203 -6.37 -17.09 -10.04
C LEU A 203 -5.88 -18.36 -9.30
N PRO A 204 -5.33 -19.37 -10.00
CA PRO A 204 -5.20 -19.48 -11.47
C PRO A 204 -6.49 -20.00 -12.11
N ARG A 205 -6.91 -19.40 -13.23
CA ARG A 205 -8.03 -19.94 -14.03
C ARG A 205 -7.52 -21.02 -14.97
N GLU A 206 -8.27 -22.11 -15.11
CA GLU A 206 -7.91 -23.22 -16.00
C GLU A 206 -8.02 -22.86 -17.49
N ALA A 207 -8.97 -21.99 -17.85
CA ALA A 207 -9.17 -21.53 -19.22
C ALA A 207 -8.66 -20.08 -19.38
N PRO A 208 -7.71 -19.83 -20.29
CA PRO A 208 -7.17 -18.49 -20.50
C PRO A 208 -8.17 -17.55 -21.19
N CYS A 209 -7.94 -16.24 -21.05
CA CYS A 209 -8.74 -15.23 -21.74
C CYS A 209 -8.51 -15.27 -23.25
N LYS A 210 -9.60 -15.27 -24.02
CA LYS A 210 -9.52 -15.29 -25.50
C LYS A 210 -8.97 -13.99 -26.09
N VAL A 211 -9.12 -12.87 -25.38
CA VAL A 211 -8.77 -11.52 -25.89
C VAL A 211 -7.27 -11.27 -25.75
N TYR A 212 -6.72 -11.42 -24.55
CA TYR A 212 -5.32 -11.10 -24.23
C TYR A 212 -4.36 -12.30 -24.32
N GLY A 213 -4.86 -13.44 -24.82
CA GLY A 213 -4.06 -14.62 -25.09
C GLY A 213 -3.85 -15.53 -23.87
N PRO A 214 -3.05 -16.61 -24.04
CA PRO A 214 -2.94 -17.72 -23.09
C PRO A 214 -2.33 -17.33 -21.75
N HIS A 215 -1.58 -16.23 -21.70
CA HIS A 215 -0.87 -15.81 -20.49
C HIS A 215 -1.73 -15.00 -19.52
N PHE A 216 -2.85 -14.45 -20.01
CA PHE A 216 -3.84 -13.74 -19.21
C PHE A 216 -4.89 -14.72 -18.68
N VAL A 217 -4.79 -15.00 -17.38
CA VAL A 217 -5.54 -16.06 -16.68
C VAL A 217 -6.40 -15.54 -15.54
N ALA A 218 -6.60 -14.22 -15.45
CA ALA A 218 -7.58 -13.63 -14.53
C ALA A 218 -8.98 -13.60 -15.15
N GLU A 219 -9.99 -13.63 -14.30
CA GLU A 219 -11.37 -13.39 -14.70
C GLU A 219 -11.60 -11.89 -15.00
N LEU A 220 -12.17 -11.59 -16.17
CA LEU A 220 -12.74 -10.27 -16.46
C LEU A 220 -14.14 -10.23 -15.82
N GLY A 221 -14.37 -9.27 -14.93
CA GLY A 221 -15.65 -9.10 -14.26
C GLY A 221 -15.82 -7.69 -13.71
N ASP A 222 -17.01 -7.42 -13.19
CA ASP A 222 -17.39 -6.11 -12.63
C ASP A 222 -16.91 -5.91 -11.18
N ASP A 223 -16.25 -6.91 -10.62
CA ASP A 223 -15.65 -6.87 -9.31
C ASP A 223 -14.51 -5.83 -9.24
N ALA A 224 -14.36 -5.20 -8.07
CA ALA A 224 -13.23 -4.33 -7.83
C ALA A 224 -11.90 -5.09 -7.94
N LEU A 225 -10.91 -4.43 -8.56
CA LEU A 225 -9.62 -5.03 -8.89
C LEU A 225 -8.83 -5.36 -7.62
N CYS A 226 -8.18 -6.52 -7.57
CA CYS A 226 -7.28 -6.87 -6.46
C CYS A 226 -5.84 -6.46 -6.77
N ILE A 227 -5.27 -5.58 -5.96
CA ILE A 227 -3.88 -5.10 -6.12
C ILE A 227 -3.06 -5.42 -4.87
N GLN A 228 -1.86 -5.95 -5.09
CA GLN A 228 -0.84 -6.14 -4.06
C GLN A 228 0.10 -4.94 -3.98
N ASP A 229 0.45 -4.52 -2.77
CA ASP A 229 1.37 -3.40 -2.56
C ASP A 229 2.77 -3.69 -3.14
N SER A 230 3.16 -2.87 -4.11
CA SER A 230 4.40 -3.03 -4.86
C SER A 230 5.65 -2.69 -4.05
N ILE A 231 5.56 -1.82 -3.04
CA ILE A 231 6.67 -1.52 -2.11
C ILE A 231 6.97 -2.77 -1.27
N HIS A 232 5.94 -3.41 -0.72
CA HIS A 232 6.10 -4.65 0.04
C HIS A 232 6.59 -5.80 -0.85
N LEU A 233 6.11 -5.89 -2.09
CA LEU A 233 6.60 -6.87 -3.07
C LEU A 233 8.10 -6.73 -3.34
N ILE A 234 8.58 -5.52 -3.64
CA ILE A 234 10.01 -5.25 -3.86
C ILE A 234 10.83 -5.52 -2.60
N ASN A 235 10.32 -5.15 -1.41
CA ASN A 235 11.01 -5.45 -0.16
C ASN A 235 11.12 -6.96 0.10
N LYS A 236 10.11 -7.77 -0.25
CA LYS A 236 10.21 -9.24 -0.16
C LYS A 236 11.28 -9.83 -1.07
N LEU A 237 11.45 -9.26 -2.28
CA LEU A 237 12.57 -9.60 -3.17
C LEU A 237 13.91 -9.22 -2.53
N ARG A 238 14.06 -7.97 -2.08
CA ARG A 238 15.25 -7.51 -1.35
C ARG A 238 15.59 -8.40 -0.16
N HIS A 239 14.61 -8.78 0.67
CA HIS A 239 14.83 -9.66 1.82
C HIS A 239 15.34 -11.03 1.41
N SER A 240 14.82 -11.58 0.31
CA SER A 240 15.30 -12.86 -0.21
C SER A 240 16.75 -12.77 -0.69
N LEU A 241 17.16 -11.64 -1.27
CA LEU A 241 18.55 -11.39 -1.68
C LEU A 241 19.51 -11.21 -0.49
N LEU A 242 19.03 -10.57 0.59
CA LEU A 242 19.83 -10.29 1.79
C LEU A 242 19.86 -11.45 2.79
N ASP A 243 18.93 -12.40 2.72
CA ASP A 243 18.86 -13.53 3.64
C ASP A 243 20.00 -14.53 3.40
N PRO A 244 20.95 -14.69 4.34
CA PRO A 244 22.06 -15.62 4.17
C PRO A 244 21.62 -17.09 4.11
N LYS A 245 20.40 -17.42 4.56
CA LYS A 245 19.84 -18.77 4.50
C LYS A 245 19.15 -19.07 3.17
N LYS A 246 18.88 -18.04 2.36
CA LYS A 246 18.22 -18.18 1.07
C LYS A 246 19.29 -18.38 0.00
N HIS A 247 19.20 -19.49 -0.73
CA HIS A 247 20.14 -19.81 -1.81
C HIS A 247 19.36 -19.80 -3.12
N MET A 248 19.58 -18.76 -3.92
CA MET A 248 18.89 -18.56 -5.19
C MET A 248 19.85 -18.80 -6.36
N TYR A 249 19.40 -19.61 -7.31
CA TYR A 249 20.17 -19.99 -8.49
C TYR A 249 19.29 -19.81 -9.72
N LEU A 250 19.86 -19.26 -10.78
CA LEU A 250 19.20 -19.09 -12.07
C LEU A 250 20.20 -19.29 -13.19
N GLY A 251 19.89 -20.24 -14.08
CA GLY A 251 20.82 -20.69 -15.11
C GLY A 251 22.16 -21.09 -14.50
N ASN A 252 23.22 -20.43 -14.95
CA ASN A 252 24.58 -20.71 -14.49
C ASN A 252 25.05 -19.82 -13.32
N PHE A 253 24.18 -18.96 -12.79
CA PHE A 253 24.57 -17.92 -11.84
C PHE A 253 23.88 -18.06 -10.48
N THR A 254 24.63 -17.71 -9.45
CA THR A 254 24.14 -17.54 -8.08
C THR A 254 23.66 -16.11 -7.87
N ILE A 255 22.52 -15.94 -7.20
CA ILE A 255 21.98 -14.64 -6.82
C ILE A 255 22.25 -14.43 -5.34
N ALA A 256 23.09 -13.43 -5.00
CA ALA A 256 23.55 -13.25 -3.63
C ALA A 256 23.95 -11.81 -3.30
N SER A 257 23.67 -11.40 -2.06
CA SER A 257 24.13 -10.11 -1.52
C SER A 257 25.64 -10.00 -1.33
N SER A 258 26.39 -11.12 -1.32
CA SER A 258 27.85 -11.10 -1.29
C SER A 258 28.47 -10.44 -2.52
N LEU A 259 27.82 -10.56 -3.69
CA LEU A 259 28.27 -9.91 -4.92
C LEU A 259 28.11 -8.38 -4.84
N LEU A 260 27.06 -7.90 -4.16
CA LEU A 260 26.90 -6.47 -3.86
C LEU A 260 27.95 -5.96 -2.87
N LYS A 261 28.36 -6.79 -1.90
CA LYS A 261 29.45 -6.45 -0.98
C LYS A 261 30.79 -6.34 -1.72
N GLN A 262 31.08 -7.27 -2.63
CA GLN A 262 32.27 -7.18 -3.49
C GLN A 262 32.24 -5.89 -4.35
N MET A 263 31.10 -5.52 -4.92
CA MET A 263 30.97 -4.25 -5.64
C MET A 263 31.25 -3.05 -4.73
N MET A 264 30.85 -3.09 -3.46
CA MET A 264 31.17 -2.01 -2.52
C MET A 264 32.66 -1.94 -2.16
N ASP A 265 33.39 -3.06 -2.23
CA ASP A 265 34.82 -3.13 -1.91
C ASP A 265 35.68 -2.68 -3.10
N TYR A 266 35.27 -3.01 -4.34
CA TYR A 266 36.08 -2.81 -5.55
C TYR A 266 35.54 -1.73 -6.50
N GLY A 267 34.27 -1.36 -6.37
CA GLY A 267 33.59 -0.44 -7.28
C GLY A 267 33.64 1.03 -6.84
N ASP A 268 33.34 1.93 -7.77
CA ASP A 268 33.26 3.36 -7.49
C ASP A 268 32.04 3.73 -6.62
N LYS A 269 32.32 4.25 -5.41
CA LYS A 269 31.34 4.75 -4.44
C LYS A 269 30.42 5.83 -5.00
N SER A 270 30.93 6.66 -5.91
CA SER A 270 30.17 7.75 -6.55
C SER A 270 29.09 7.21 -7.48
N VAL A 271 29.28 6.00 -8.03
CA VAL A 271 28.33 5.31 -8.90
C VAL A 271 27.35 4.49 -8.05
N HIS A 272 27.85 3.54 -7.25
CA HIS A 272 26.96 2.60 -6.56
C HIS A 272 26.22 3.23 -5.37
N LYS A 273 26.76 4.26 -4.70
CA LYS A 273 26.12 5.02 -3.60
C LYS A 273 25.61 4.20 -2.39
N LEU A 274 25.83 2.88 -2.37
CA LEU A 274 25.46 1.95 -1.29
C LEU A 274 26.32 2.15 -0.04
N ASN A 275 25.68 2.15 1.12
CA ASN A 275 26.32 2.08 2.43
C ASN A 275 26.16 0.67 3.03
N PRO A 276 27.01 0.26 3.98
CA PRO A 276 26.88 -1.06 4.63
C PRO A 276 25.49 -1.31 5.24
N SER A 277 24.85 -0.26 5.75
CA SER A 277 23.49 -0.32 6.29
C SER A 277 22.42 -0.67 5.25
N ASP A 278 22.64 -0.37 3.97
CA ASP A 278 21.68 -0.62 2.89
C ASP A 278 21.53 -2.14 2.62
N LEU A 279 22.59 -2.91 2.91
CA LEU A 279 22.63 -4.37 2.79
C LEU A 279 22.41 -5.09 4.13
N ASN A 280 21.96 -4.40 5.17
CA ASN A 280 21.70 -5.00 6.47
C ASN A 280 20.41 -5.84 6.44
N PRO A 281 20.47 -7.17 6.68
CA PRO A 281 19.28 -8.03 6.67
C PRO A 281 18.33 -7.80 7.86
N LEU A 282 18.76 -7.09 8.90
CA LEU A 282 17.93 -6.73 10.05
C LEU A 282 16.99 -5.55 9.75
N ASP A 283 17.37 -4.66 8.82
CA ASP A 283 16.56 -3.49 8.46
C ASP A 283 15.64 -3.82 7.27
N LYS A 284 14.50 -4.45 7.60
CA LYS A 284 13.53 -4.99 6.65
C LYS A 284 12.43 -4.01 6.23
N MET A 285 12.34 -2.85 6.87
CA MET A 285 11.21 -1.94 6.67
C MET A 285 11.56 -0.72 5.82
N LYS A 286 12.85 -0.37 5.70
CA LYS A 286 13.28 0.76 4.84
C LYS A 286 13.21 0.41 3.37
N PHE A 287 12.60 1.31 2.61
CA PHE A 287 12.51 1.23 1.15
C PHE A 287 13.63 1.97 0.41
N ASP A 288 14.25 3.00 1.02
CA ASP A 288 15.35 3.75 0.39
C ASP A 288 16.51 2.85 -0.10
N PRO A 289 16.93 1.80 0.64
CA PRO A 289 17.93 0.86 0.13
C PRO A 289 17.48 0.15 -1.15
N SER A 290 16.21 -0.24 -1.24
CA SER A 290 15.63 -0.88 -2.44
C SER A 290 15.73 0.07 -3.64
N ILE A 291 15.41 1.36 -3.47
CA ILE A 291 15.53 2.36 -4.55
C ILE A 291 16.97 2.45 -5.06
N LYS A 292 17.97 2.48 -4.17
CA LYS A 292 19.38 2.50 -4.58
C LYS A 292 19.77 1.24 -5.36
N LEU A 293 19.38 0.07 -4.87
CA LEU A 293 19.67 -1.22 -5.51
C LEU A 293 19.07 -1.35 -6.92
N MET A 294 18.00 -0.61 -7.19
CA MET A 294 17.32 -0.61 -8.48
C MET A 294 17.81 0.50 -9.44
N SER A 295 18.82 1.31 -9.08
CA SER A 295 19.31 2.35 -10.00
C SER A 295 20.06 1.74 -11.18
N SER A 296 19.82 2.24 -12.39
CA SER A 296 20.47 1.75 -13.61
C SER A 296 22.00 1.81 -13.50
N GLU A 297 22.52 2.96 -13.01
CA GLU A 297 23.95 3.17 -12.75
C GLU A 297 24.57 2.06 -11.89
N LEU A 298 23.87 1.63 -10.83
CA LEU A 298 24.37 0.57 -9.94
C LEU A 298 24.30 -0.79 -10.61
N ILE A 299 23.19 -1.09 -11.29
CA ILE A 299 22.95 -2.39 -11.92
C ILE A 299 24.00 -2.64 -13.02
N GLU A 300 24.30 -1.63 -13.83
CA GLU A 300 25.32 -1.68 -14.87
C GLU A 300 26.71 -1.86 -14.25
N HIS A 301 27.04 -1.04 -13.26
CA HIS A 301 28.32 -1.09 -12.55
C HIS A 301 28.58 -2.44 -11.86
N LEU A 302 27.55 -3.08 -11.30
CA LEU A 302 27.64 -4.42 -10.73
C LEU A 302 28.05 -5.46 -11.80
N GLY A 303 27.48 -5.35 -13.00
CA GLY A 303 27.79 -6.21 -14.13
C GLY A 303 29.22 -6.04 -14.65
N GLU A 304 29.74 -4.82 -14.61
CA GLU A 304 31.07 -4.47 -15.09
C GLU A 304 32.18 -4.87 -14.10
N VAL A 305 31.98 -4.60 -12.81
CA VAL A 305 33.06 -4.70 -11.80
C VAL A 305 33.13 -6.07 -11.13
N VAL A 306 32.02 -6.80 -11.03
CA VAL A 306 31.97 -8.07 -10.29
C VAL A 306 31.72 -9.24 -11.25
N PRO A 307 32.75 -10.04 -11.59
CA PRO A 307 32.58 -11.23 -12.42
C PRO A 307 31.57 -12.22 -11.84
N GLY A 308 30.72 -12.79 -12.70
CA GLY A 308 29.69 -13.75 -12.27
C GLY A 308 28.46 -13.11 -11.61
N SER A 309 28.33 -11.78 -11.65
CA SER A 309 27.19 -11.07 -11.05
C SER A 309 25.92 -11.08 -11.90
N ASN A 310 25.97 -11.62 -13.13
CA ASN A 310 24.89 -11.57 -14.13
C ASN A 310 23.52 -12.00 -13.57
N GLY A 311 23.48 -13.06 -12.77
CA GLY A 311 22.24 -13.50 -12.10
C GLY A 311 21.68 -12.43 -11.16
N THR A 312 22.54 -11.80 -10.35
CA THR A 312 22.13 -10.73 -9.42
C THR A 312 21.74 -9.46 -10.19
N VAL A 313 22.44 -9.13 -11.29
CA VAL A 313 22.06 -8.05 -12.21
C VAL A 313 20.65 -8.27 -12.77
N ALA A 314 20.36 -9.46 -13.30
CA ALA A 314 19.02 -9.80 -13.80
C ALA A 314 17.95 -9.71 -12.70
N TYR A 315 18.27 -10.16 -11.49
CA TYR A 315 17.38 -10.06 -10.33
C TYR A 315 17.02 -8.59 -9.99
N LEU A 316 18.02 -7.70 -9.98
CA LEU A 316 17.81 -6.28 -9.72
C LEU A 316 17.05 -5.59 -10.86
N LYS A 317 17.26 -6.00 -12.12
CA LYS A 317 16.46 -5.54 -13.27
C LYS A 317 14.99 -5.91 -13.08
N VAL A 318 14.67 -7.13 -12.64
CA VAL A 318 13.29 -7.53 -12.33
C VAL A 318 12.69 -6.66 -11.23
N MET A 319 13.43 -6.36 -10.16
CA MET A 319 12.97 -5.42 -9.13
C MET A 319 12.68 -4.03 -9.71
N ARG A 320 13.56 -3.51 -10.58
CA ARG A 320 13.40 -2.22 -11.25
C ARG A 320 12.17 -2.18 -12.17
N LEU A 321 11.88 -3.27 -12.89
CA LEU A 321 10.68 -3.36 -13.74
C LEU A 321 9.38 -3.26 -12.92
N ILE A 322 9.34 -3.91 -11.75
CA ILE A 322 8.19 -3.80 -10.82
C ILE A 322 8.04 -2.36 -10.32
N TYR A 323 9.15 -1.73 -9.94
CA TYR A 323 9.16 -0.32 -9.50
C TYR A 323 8.64 0.62 -10.61
N GLN A 324 9.12 0.44 -11.83
CA GLN A 324 8.72 1.24 -12.99
C GLN A 324 7.22 1.08 -13.30
N ALA A 325 6.70 -0.13 -13.20
CA ALA A 325 5.29 -0.41 -13.50
C ALA A 325 4.33 0.28 -12.52
N PHE A 326 4.64 0.32 -11.21
CA PHE A 326 3.67 0.75 -10.19
C PHE A 326 4.02 2.01 -9.41
N ILE A 327 5.30 2.33 -9.24
CA ILE A 327 5.73 3.38 -8.30
C ILE A 327 6.28 4.60 -9.03
N GLU A 328 7.02 4.39 -10.12
CA GLU A 328 7.60 5.49 -10.87
C GLU A 328 6.51 6.34 -11.54
N GLU A 329 6.61 7.66 -11.38
CA GLU A 329 5.66 8.61 -11.95
C GLU A 329 5.90 8.80 -13.45
N ASN A 330 4.87 9.24 -14.17
CA ASN A 330 4.94 9.58 -15.60
C ASN A 330 5.45 8.48 -16.53
N ILE A 331 5.31 7.21 -16.16
CA ILE A 331 5.54 6.09 -17.10
C ILE A 331 4.28 5.86 -17.95
N PRO A 332 4.40 5.78 -19.30
CA PRO A 332 3.29 5.48 -20.19
C PRO A 332 2.63 4.13 -19.88
N PRO A 333 1.30 3.99 -20.06
CA PRO A 333 0.57 2.76 -19.71
C PRO A 333 1.14 1.50 -20.39
N LYS A 334 1.45 1.57 -21.70
CA LYS A 334 2.04 0.44 -22.44
C LYS A 334 3.37 -0.02 -21.81
N THR A 335 4.23 0.94 -21.46
CA THR A 335 5.52 0.65 -20.79
C THR A 335 5.33 0.01 -19.42
N ARG A 336 4.31 0.43 -18.65
CA ARG A 336 3.98 -0.21 -17.37
C ARG A 336 3.55 -1.66 -17.54
N ILE A 337 2.71 -1.93 -18.56
CA ILE A 337 2.27 -3.28 -18.91
C ILE A 337 3.48 -4.13 -19.28
N THR A 338 4.29 -3.70 -20.24
CA THR A 338 5.50 -4.45 -20.64
C THR A 338 6.37 -4.75 -19.41
N ALA A 339 6.66 -3.75 -18.58
CA ALA A 339 7.53 -3.93 -17.43
C ALA A 339 7.02 -4.98 -16.41
N ILE A 340 5.75 -4.90 -15.98
CA ILE A 340 5.22 -5.88 -15.00
C ILE A 340 5.09 -7.28 -15.61
N TRP A 341 4.74 -7.38 -16.90
CA TRP A 341 4.62 -8.67 -17.58
C TRP A 341 5.99 -9.31 -17.82
N THR A 342 7.03 -8.53 -18.13
CA THR A 342 8.41 -9.05 -18.24
C THR A 342 8.87 -9.61 -16.90
N ALA A 343 8.60 -8.88 -15.80
CA ALA A 343 8.90 -9.36 -14.46
C ALA A 343 8.13 -10.65 -14.12
N LEU A 344 6.86 -10.74 -14.50
CA LEU A 344 6.03 -11.93 -14.29
C LEU A 344 6.54 -13.14 -15.08
N PHE A 345 6.79 -12.99 -16.39
CA PHE A 345 7.30 -14.05 -17.24
C PHE A 345 8.64 -14.59 -16.77
N PHE A 346 9.54 -13.68 -16.38
CA PHE A 346 10.83 -14.05 -15.81
C PHE A 346 10.66 -14.96 -14.57
N ILE A 347 9.77 -14.58 -13.64
CA ILE A 347 9.52 -15.38 -12.42
C ILE A 347 8.75 -16.68 -12.73
N ARG A 348 7.81 -16.68 -13.68
CA ARG A 348 7.09 -17.90 -14.14
C ARG A 348 8.08 -18.93 -14.67
N ALA A 349 8.94 -18.53 -15.61
CA ALA A 349 9.96 -19.39 -16.20
C ALA A 349 10.96 -19.87 -15.14
N TRP A 350 11.48 -18.99 -14.29
CA TRP A 350 12.41 -19.38 -13.22
C TRP A 350 11.79 -20.41 -12.27
N ARG A 351 10.50 -20.25 -11.89
CA ARG A 351 9.78 -21.25 -11.09
C ARG A 351 9.65 -22.58 -11.81
N SER A 352 9.29 -22.56 -13.10
CA SER A 352 9.17 -23.75 -13.95
C SER A 352 10.50 -24.51 -14.04
N ILE A 353 11.59 -23.81 -14.35
CA ILE A 353 12.95 -24.36 -14.42
C ILE A 353 13.37 -24.94 -13.05
N SER A 354 13.11 -24.23 -11.96
CA SER A 354 13.44 -24.71 -10.61
C SER A 354 12.70 -26.01 -10.26
N LEU A 355 11.42 -26.10 -10.63
CA LEU A 355 10.59 -27.30 -10.44
C LEU A 355 11.10 -28.47 -11.29
N LYS A 356 11.43 -28.23 -12.56
CA LYS A 356 12.01 -29.25 -13.46
C LYS A 356 13.33 -29.79 -12.90
N ASN A 357 14.23 -28.90 -12.45
CA ASN A 357 15.60 -29.26 -12.07
C ASN A 357 15.71 -29.82 -10.65
N THR A 358 14.97 -29.28 -9.69
CA THR A 358 15.14 -29.61 -8.26
C THR A 358 13.90 -30.20 -7.59
N LYS A 359 12.79 -30.35 -8.33
CA LYS A 359 11.47 -30.78 -7.82
C LYS A 359 10.92 -29.88 -6.70
N ASN A 360 11.46 -28.67 -6.53
CA ASN A 360 11.00 -27.70 -5.55
C ASN A 360 11.27 -26.26 -6.01
N ILE A 361 10.70 -25.29 -5.30
CA ILE A 361 10.80 -23.85 -5.61
C ILE A 361 11.70 -23.10 -4.61
N LYS A 362 12.56 -23.79 -3.85
CA LYS A 362 13.39 -23.14 -2.82
C LYS A 362 14.44 -22.21 -3.42
N GLN A 363 14.82 -22.43 -4.68
CA GLN A 363 15.84 -21.64 -5.39
C GLN A 363 15.30 -20.38 -6.08
N CYS A 364 13.99 -20.16 -6.10
CA CYS A 364 13.37 -18.97 -6.67
C CYS A 364 12.71 -18.10 -5.57
N PRO A 365 12.19 -16.90 -5.92
CA PRO A 365 11.38 -16.11 -5.01
C PRO A 365 10.16 -16.87 -4.49
N THR A 366 9.66 -16.45 -3.32
CA THR A 366 8.59 -17.15 -2.60
C THR A 366 7.29 -17.18 -3.39
N SER A 367 6.41 -18.15 -3.10
CA SER A 367 5.09 -18.19 -3.74
C SER A 367 4.26 -16.93 -3.48
N ASN A 368 4.48 -16.24 -2.37
CA ASN A 368 3.84 -14.95 -2.07
C ASN A 368 4.24 -13.87 -3.08
N VAL A 369 5.54 -13.75 -3.40
CA VAL A 369 6.05 -12.85 -4.45
C VAL A 369 5.44 -13.19 -5.80
N TYR A 370 5.44 -14.49 -6.14
CA TYR A 370 4.86 -14.96 -7.40
C TYR A 370 3.39 -14.58 -7.55
N TRP A 371 2.54 -14.88 -6.56
CA TRP A 371 1.12 -14.54 -6.62
C TRP A 371 0.86 -13.04 -6.58
N SER A 372 1.73 -12.25 -5.93
CA SER A 372 1.63 -10.80 -5.96
C SER A 372 1.89 -10.23 -7.34
N LEU A 373 2.87 -10.79 -8.08
CA LEU A 373 3.12 -10.43 -9.47
C LEU A 373 1.97 -10.83 -10.39
N GLU A 374 1.44 -12.05 -10.21
CA GLU A 374 0.26 -12.51 -10.97
C GLU A 374 -0.92 -11.54 -10.80
N LEU A 375 -1.27 -11.19 -9.56
CA LEU A 375 -2.35 -10.25 -9.28
C LEU A 375 -2.09 -8.88 -9.92
N ASN A 376 -0.92 -8.30 -9.69
CA ASN A 376 -0.60 -6.97 -10.18
C ASN A 376 -0.55 -6.89 -11.71
N ALA A 377 0.03 -7.88 -12.40
CA ALA A 377 0.13 -7.87 -13.86
C ALA A 377 -1.24 -7.92 -14.54
N HIS A 378 -2.16 -8.76 -14.04
CA HIS A 378 -3.51 -8.87 -14.57
C HIS A 378 -4.35 -7.65 -14.23
N ALA A 379 -4.30 -7.21 -12.97
CA ALA A 379 -5.08 -6.08 -12.51
C ALA A 379 -4.65 -4.76 -13.15
N LEU A 380 -3.38 -4.59 -13.56
CA LEU A 380 -2.94 -3.41 -14.30
C LEU A 380 -3.62 -3.30 -15.68
N ILE A 381 -3.73 -4.40 -16.41
CA ILE A 381 -4.47 -4.44 -17.68
C ILE A 381 -5.94 -4.13 -17.44
N GLN A 382 -6.55 -4.75 -16.43
CA GLN A 382 -7.95 -4.47 -16.07
C GLN A 382 -8.17 -3.00 -15.69
N PHE A 383 -7.22 -2.38 -14.99
CA PHE A 383 -7.28 -0.97 -14.64
C PHE A 383 -7.22 -0.06 -15.87
N VAL A 384 -6.38 -0.40 -16.86
CA VAL A 384 -6.37 0.30 -18.16
C VAL A 384 -7.74 0.20 -18.82
N ILE A 385 -8.33 -1.00 -18.88
CA ILE A 385 -9.65 -1.22 -19.47
C ILE A 385 -10.71 -0.39 -18.75
N VAL A 386 -10.76 -0.45 -17.42
CA VAL A 386 -11.72 0.30 -16.59
C VAL A 386 -11.61 1.81 -16.82
N CYS A 387 -10.40 2.38 -16.90
CA CYS A 387 -10.24 3.81 -17.18
C CYS A 387 -10.63 4.15 -18.64
N ARG A 388 -10.29 3.29 -19.59
CA ARG A 388 -10.53 3.49 -21.04
C ARG A 388 -12.02 3.42 -21.38
N GLU A 389 -12.72 2.39 -20.92
CA GLU A 389 -14.13 2.14 -21.20
C GLU A 389 -15.05 3.14 -20.50
N ASN A 390 -14.63 3.66 -19.35
CA ASN A 390 -15.35 4.74 -18.67
C ASN A 390 -15.00 6.14 -19.21
N HIS A 391 -14.18 6.25 -20.27
CA HIS A 391 -13.76 7.52 -20.87
C HIS A 391 -13.08 8.50 -19.89
N HIS A 392 -12.30 7.96 -18.95
CA HIS A 392 -11.61 8.73 -17.91
C HIS A 392 -10.11 8.40 -17.86
N PRO A 393 -9.32 8.71 -18.92
CA PRO A 393 -7.89 8.44 -18.94
C PRO A 393 -7.10 9.19 -17.86
N GLU A 394 -7.57 10.35 -17.41
CA GLU A 394 -6.98 11.13 -16.32
C GLU A 394 -7.02 10.41 -14.96
N GLN A 395 -7.90 9.41 -14.81
CA GLN A 395 -7.99 8.58 -13.60
C GLN A 395 -6.99 7.44 -13.59
N PHE A 396 -6.28 7.19 -14.70
CA PHE A 396 -5.23 6.18 -14.77
C PHE A 396 -3.97 6.65 -14.02
N ASN A 397 -3.98 6.44 -12.71
CA ASN A 397 -2.90 6.83 -11.81
C ASN A 397 -2.44 5.63 -10.98
N VAL A 398 -1.51 4.86 -11.51
CA VAL A 398 -1.07 3.58 -10.91
C VAL A 398 -0.48 3.71 -9.49
N PRO A 399 0.31 4.75 -9.13
CA PRO A 399 0.85 4.89 -7.77
C PRO A 399 -0.17 4.87 -6.62
N ILE A 400 -1.45 5.20 -6.85
CA ILE A 400 -2.49 5.14 -5.81
C ILE A 400 -2.98 3.71 -5.54
N LEU A 401 -2.65 2.75 -6.42
CA LEU A 401 -2.98 1.34 -6.27
C LEU A 401 -2.03 0.66 -5.28
N SER A 402 -2.06 1.08 -4.01
CA SER A 402 -1.19 0.57 -2.95
C SER A 402 -1.84 0.63 -1.57
N SER A 403 -1.27 -0.06 -0.58
CA SER A 403 -1.71 0.03 0.83
C SER A 403 -0.98 1.15 1.59
N GLN A 404 -0.08 1.90 0.94
CA GLN A 404 0.67 3.03 1.52
C GLN A 404 -0.17 4.13 2.22
N PRO A 405 -1.43 4.39 1.82
CA PRO A 405 -2.32 5.25 2.60
C PRO A 405 -2.51 4.80 4.06
N CYS A 406 -2.59 3.48 4.32
CA CYS A 406 -2.67 2.91 5.66
C CYS A 406 -1.39 3.19 6.45
N GLU A 407 -0.21 2.91 5.87
CA GLU A 407 1.08 3.16 6.51
C GLU A 407 1.31 4.64 6.85
N THR A 408 0.81 5.54 6.00
CA THR A 408 0.82 6.98 6.29
C THR A 408 -0.10 7.31 7.46
N CYS A 409 -1.32 6.78 7.49
CA CYS A 409 -2.25 6.94 8.61
C CYS A 409 -1.64 6.41 9.93
N PHE A 410 -1.02 5.24 9.91
CA PHE A 410 -0.40 4.64 11.09
C PHE A 410 0.76 5.47 11.62
N ARG A 411 1.62 6.00 10.73
CA ARG A 411 2.71 6.88 11.11
C ARG A 411 2.19 8.16 11.77
N GLU A 412 1.11 8.72 11.23
CA GLU A 412 0.47 9.90 11.78
C GLU A 412 -0.15 9.63 13.16
N LEU A 413 -0.86 8.51 13.34
CA LEU A 413 -1.38 8.07 14.64
C LEU A 413 -0.27 7.93 15.71
N ARG A 414 0.86 7.33 15.33
CA ARG A 414 2.05 7.19 16.20
C ARG A 414 2.71 8.52 16.52
N SER A 415 2.69 9.47 15.58
CA SER A 415 3.32 10.79 15.76
C SER A 415 2.50 11.72 16.67
N MET A 416 1.20 11.48 16.82
CA MET A 416 0.29 12.30 17.62
C MET A 416 0.38 11.97 19.12
N THR A 417 1.58 12.02 19.69
CA THR A 417 1.83 11.90 21.13
C THR A 417 1.91 13.28 21.78
N THR A 418 1.65 13.35 23.09
CA THR A 418 1.79 14.61 23.82
C THR A 418 3.27 15.01 23.92
N LEU A 419 3.56 16.31 23.98
CA LEU A 419 4.92 16.88 23.94
C LEU A 419 5.92 16.29 24.96
N ASN A 420 5.42 15.70 26.05
CA ASN A 420 6.23 15.11 27.11
C ASN A 420 6.18 13.57 27.13
N HIS A 421 5.61 12.94 26.10
CA HIS A 421 5.38 11.51 26.03
C HIS A 421 6.06 10.91 24.80
N THR A 422 7.04 10.06 25.04
CA THR A 422 7.83 9.37 24.00
C THR A 422 7.23 8.05 23.57
N ALA A 423 6.09 7.61 24.13
CA ALA A 423 5.50 6.33 23.75
C ALA A 423 4.93 6.42 22.33
N ILE A 424 5.58 5.69 21.42
CA ILE A 424 5.22 5.60 20.00
C ILE A 424 3.95 4.75 19.80
N ASN A 425 3.62 3.89 20.76
CA ASN A 425 2.46 3.01 20.70
C ASN A 425 1.20 3.69 21.24
N PHE A 426 0.04 3.21 20.80
CA PHE A 426 -1.28 3.74 21.14
C PHE A 426 -2.27 2.60 21.36
N THR A 427 -3.31 2.83 22.15
CA THR A 427 -4.43 1.89 22.34
C THR A 427 -5.54 2.14 21.30
N ILE A 428 -6.57 1.29 21.27
CA ILE A 428 -7.74 1.53 20.40
C ILE A 428 -8.49 2.82 20.78
N LYS A 429 -8.57 3.13 22.09
CA LYS A 429 -9.20 4.36 22.57
C LYS A 429 -8.44 5.61 22.11
N ASP A 430 -7.11 5.54 22.07
CA ASP A 430 -6.28 6.60 21.48
C ASP A 430 -6.62 6.84 20.00
N VAL A 431 -6.88 5.79 19.23
CA VAL A 431 -7.26 5.90 17.80
C VAL A 431 -8.53 6.73 17.65
N GLU A 432 -9.57 6.46 18.44
CA GLU A 432 -10.83 7.21 18.37
C GLU A 432 -10.63 8.70 18.65
N GLN A 433 -9.69 9.05 19.53
CA GLN A 433 -9.38 10.44 19.90
C GLN A 433 -8.45 11.16 18.90
N ARG A 434 -7.70 10.41 18.10
CA ARG A 434 -6.66 10.94 17.19
C ARG A 434 -7.09 10.91 15.73
N MET A 435 -7.91 9.95 15.30
CA MET A 435 -8.23 9.70 13.89
C MET A 435 -8.81 10.94 13.19
N GLN A 436 -9.73 11.68 13.81
CA GLN A 436 -10.27 12.92 13.25
C GLN A 436 -9.15 13.95 12.96
N LYS A 437 -8.19 14.10 13.88
CA LYS A 437 -7.04 14.99 13.71
C LYS A 437 -6.12 14.50 12.61
N VAL A 438 -5.88 13.17 12.53
CA VAL A 438 -5.09 12.56 11.45
C VAL A 438 -5.72 12.87 10.10
N GLN A 439 -7.03 12.66 9.95
CA GLN A 439 -7.74 12.99 8.71
C GLN A 439 -7.63 14.47 8.36
N MET A 440 -7.81 15.38 9.32
CA MET A 440 -7.66 16.82 9.06
C MET A 440 -6.23 17.18 8.68
N LYS A 441 -5.23 16.57 9.33
CA LYS A 441 -3.81 16.82 9.04
C LYS A 441 -3.48 16.40 7.61
N LEU A 442 -3.88 15.19 7.21
CA LEU A 442 -3.71 14.69 5.84
C LEU A 442 -4.43 15.59 4.84
N LEU A 443 -5.68 15.96 5.13
CA LEU A 443 -6.44 16.87 4.30
C LEU A 443 -5.71 18.19 4.03
N ILE A 444 -5.20 18.85 5.08
CA ILE A 444 -4.44 20.09 4.95
C ILE A 444 -3.18 19.87 4.11
N MET A 445 -2.42 18.79 4.38
CA MET A 445 -1.19 18.47 3.65
C MET A 445 -1.45 18.37 2.14
N TYR A 446 -2.46 17.61 1.72
CA TYR A 446 -2.77 17.44 0.31
C TYR A 446 -3.37 18.70 -0.33
N ARG A 447 -4.27 19.40 0.38
CA ARG A 447 -4.91 20.63 -0.07
C ARG A 447 -3.92 21.78 -0.26
N ARG A 448 -2.89 21.87 0.60
CA ARG A 448 -1.95 23.00 0.66
C ARG A 448 -0.54 22.67 0.17
N LYS A 449 -0.29 21.47 -0.38
CA LYS A 449 1.04 21.01 -0.82
C LYS A 449 1.76 21.97 -1.79
N ASN A 450 1.01 22.72 -2.61
CA ASN A 450 1.58 23.67 -3.57
C ASN A 450 1.91 25.03 -2.94
N LEU A 451 1.41 25.29 -1.73
CA LEU A 451 1.55 26.56 -1.01
C LEU A 451 2.47 26.45 0.21
N LEU A 452 2.58 25.25 0.79
CA LEU A 452 3.29 24.99 2.03
C LEU A 452 4.25 23.82 1.85
N HIS A 453 5.41 23.91 2.51
CA HIS A 453 6.37 22.82 2.56
C HIS A 453 6.05 21.88 3.73
N PHE A 454 5.75 20.63 3.42
CA PHE A 454 5.50 19.58 4.42
C PHE A 454 6.66 18.57 4.41
N PRO A 455 7.46 18.47 5.48
CA PRO A 455 8.60 17.55 5.53
C PRO A 455 8.23 16.07 5.37
N THR A 456 6.98 15.70 5.69
CA THR A 456 6.46 14.33 5.65
C THR A 456 5.91 13.90 4.29
N LEU A 457 5.51 14.85 3.42
CA LEU A 457 5.29 14.57 2.01
C LEU A 457 6.68 14.39 1.38
N ARG A 458 6.96 13.23 0.81
CA ARG A 458 8.33 12.82 0.47
C ARG A 458 8.96 13.84 -0.49
N LYS A 459 10.29 13.94 -0.49
CA LYS A 459 11.04 14.70 -1.52
C LYS A 459 10.69 14.26 -2.96
N GLN A 460 10.15 13.05 -3.14
CA GLN A 460 9.63 12.55 -4.42
C GLN A 460 8.36 13.30 -4.85
N ASP A 461 7.44 13.59 -3.94
CA ASP A 461 6.24 14.39 -4.23
C ASP A 461 6.58 15.84 -4.62
N GLN A 462 7.72 16.36 -4.12
CA GLN A 462 8.26 17.68 -4.46
C GLN A 462 8.95 17.71 -5.84
N LYS A 463 9.34 16.55 -6.38
CA LYS A 463 9.86 16.39 -7.74
C LYS A 463 8.77 16.03 -8.76
N ALA A 464 7.54 15.80 -8.31
CA ALA A 464 6.44 15.45 -9.17
C ALA A 464 6.19 16.59 -10.17
N SER A 465 6.51 16.33 -11.44
CA SER A 465 6.05 17.15 -12.55
C SER A 465 4.51 17.20 -12.57
N GLU A 466 3.94 18.04 -13.42
CA GLU A 466 2.52 17.91 -13.75
C GLU A 466 2.22 16.46 -14.19
N THR A 467 1.10 15.91 -13.71
CA THR A 467 0.68 14.55 -14.05
C THR A 467 0.38 14.50 -15.55
N ILE A 468 1.15 13.71 -16.29
CA ILE A 468 0.93 13.52 -17.72
C ILE A 468 -0.26 12.58 -17.92
N ILE A 469 -1.28 13.05 -18.64
CA ILE A 469 -2.39 12.21 -19.09
C ILE A 469 -1.92 11.53 -20.37
N TYR A 470 -1.89 10.20 -20.35
CA TYR A 470 -1.52 9.38 -21.50
C TYR A 470 -2.75 8.82 -22.19
N ASP A 471 -2.63 8.61 -23.50
CA ASP A 471 -3.57 7.74 -24.21
C ASP A 471 -3.50 6.32 -23.65
N LEU A 472 -4.66 5.73 -23.42
CA LEU A 472 -4.77 4.36 -22.91
C LEU A 472 -4.70 3.38 -24.09
N PRO A 473 -3.86 2.33 -24.00
CA PRO A 473 -3.59 1.45 -25.13
C PRO A 473 -4.84 0.68 -25.55
N THR A 474 -4.96 0.38 -26.84
CA THR A 474 -5.98 -0.52 -27.38
C THR A 474 -5.72 -1.98 -26.99
N ASP A 475 -6.69 -2.88 -27.20
CA ASP A 475 -6.47 -4.30 -26.91
C ASP A 475 -5.33 -4.89 -27.74
N ASP A 476 -5.18 -4.50 -29.00
CA ASP A 476 -4.07 -4.93 -29.85
C ASP A 476 -2.71 -4.43 -29.32
N GLU A 477 -2.68 -3.24 -28.73
CA GLU A 477 -1.46 -2.68 -28.13
C GLU A 477 -1.12 -3.37 -26.81
N ILE A 478 -2.13 -3.77 -26.03
CA ILE A 478 -1.97 -4.58 -24.82
C ILE A 478 -1.42 -5.96 -25.21
N CYS A 479 -2.01 -6.63 -26.20
CA CYS A 479 -1.52 -7.92 -26.70
C CYS A 479 -0.08 -7.83 -27.19
N ARG A 480 0.27 -6.79 -27.96
CA ARG A 480 1.65 -6.52 -28.37
C ARG A 480 2.58 -6.30 -27.17
N ALA A 481 2.16 -5.54 -26.16
CA ALA A 481 2.96 -5.31 -24.96
C ALA A 481 3.23 -6.60 -24.16
N ILE A 482 2.27 -7.54 -24.12
CA ILE A 482 2.46 -8.86 -23.49
C ILE A 482 3.47 -9.70 -24.29
N LEU A 483 3.39 -9.69 -25.62
CA LEU A 483 4.35 -10.39 -26.49
C LEU A 483 5.76 -9.80 -26.38
N ASP A 484 5.88 -8.47 -26.42
CA ASP A 484 7.15 -7.76 -26.22
C ASP A 484 7.76 -8.16 -24.86
N ALA A 485 6.93 -8.24 -23.82
CA ALA A 485 7.36 -8.62 -22.48
C ALA A 485 7.85 -10.07 -22.36
N GLU A 486 7.24 -11.00 -23.10
CA GLU A 486 7.67 -12.40 -23.17
C GLU A 486 9.04 -12.52 -23.84
N ILE A 487 9.26 -11.79 -24.93
CA ILE A 487 10.54 -11.73 -25.63
C ILE A 487 11.61 -11.18 -24.69
N ASP A 488 11.36 -10.03 -24.06
CA ASP A 488 12.30 -9.38 -23.14
C ASP A 488 12.67 -10.29 -21.96
N ALA A 489 11.68 -11.01 -21.40
CA ALA A 489 11.92 -11.94 -20.30
C ALA A 489 12.77 -13.13 -20.75
N THR A 490 12.49 -13.67 -21.94
CA THR A 490 13.24 -14.78 -22.53
C THR A 490 14.69 -14.38 -22.80
N GLU A 491 14.93 -13.21 -23.39
CA GLU A 491 16.27 -12.68 -23.62
C GLU A 491 17.04 -12.49 -22.31
N LEU A 492 16.39 -11.96 -21.27
CA LEU A 492 16.99 -11.80 -19.95
C LEU A 492 17.36 -13.16 -19.32
N LEU A 493 16.51 -14.17 -19.45
CA LEU A 493 16.79 -15.54 -18.98
C LEU A 493 17.94 -16.21 -19.75
N ILE A 494 17.98 -16.05 -21.07
CA ILE A 494 19.09 -16.57 -21.90
C ILE A 494 20.40 -15.90 -21.50
N SER A 495 20.38 -14.60 -21.19
CA SER A 495 21.58 -13.85 -20.76
C SER A 495 22.20 -14.37 -19.46
N VAL A 496 21.44 -15.12 -18.65
CA VAL A 496 21.91 -15.78 -17.42
C VAL A 496 22.10 -17.30 -17.60
N GLY A 497 22.10 -17.78 -18.84
CA GLY A 497 22.42 -19.16 -19.18
C GLY A 497 21.26 -20.15 -19.07
N CYS A 498 20.00 -19.69 -19.07
CA CYS A 498 18.85 -20.57 -19.26
C CYS A 498 18.73 -21.00 -20.73
N ILE A 499 18.33 -22.26 -20.95
CA ILE A 499 18.16 -22.82 -22.30
C ILE A 499 16.78 -22.42 -22.83
N LYS A 500 16.71 -21.95 -24.08
CA LYS A 500 15.47 -21.46 -24.70
C LYS A 500 14.33 -22.49 -24.67
N ASP A 501 14.63 -23.77 -24.87
CA ASP A 501 13.64 -24.85 -24.86
C ASP A 501 13.10 -25.18 -23.44
N GLU A 502 13.73 -24.65 -22.39
CA GLU A 502 13.33 -24.87 -21.00
C GLU A 502 12.45 -23.75 -20.43
N ILE A 503 12.53 -22.56 -21.04
CA ILE A 503 11.76 -21.33 -20.75
C ILE A 503 10.34 -21.52 -21.26
#